data_AF-X1L9R8-F1
#
_entry.id   AF-X1L9R8-F1
#
_cell.length_a   1.000
_cell.length_b   1.000
_cell.length_c   1.000
_cell.angle_alpha   90.00
_cell.angle_beta   90.00
_cell.angle_gamma   90.00
#
_symmetry.space_group_name_H-M   'P 1'
#
loop_
_entity.id
_entity.type
_entity.pdbx_description
1 polymer ?
#
loop_
_entity_poly.entity_id
_entity_poly.type
_entity_poly.pdbx_seq_one_letter_code
_entity_poly.pdbx_strand_id
1 'polypeptide(L)'
;DCKVATFHQVSGNILYTRDYEVIGTVTTGEVRTFTVNLEVKKGDFIGLYAPDGYLGAKELGYSGVWYVNADKIPCTEYTFSYINARGLMLFGSGEGYK
;
A
#
# COMPACT_ATOMS: atom_id res chain seq x y z
N ASP A 1 3.98 -8.24 11.99
CA ASP A 1 4.56 -8.31 10.64
C ASP A 1 4.06 -7.20 9.75
N CYS A 2 4.93 -6.75 8.86
CA CYS A 2 4.60 -5.89 7.75
C CYS A 2 3.88 -6.68 6.66
N LYS A 3 3.01 -5.99 5.92
CA LYS A 3 2.25 -6.55 4.80
C LYS A 3 2.30 -5.59 3.63
N VAL A 4 2.26 -6.13 2.42
CA VAL A 4 2.05 -5.36 1.18
C VAL A 4 0.80 -5.88 0.51
N ALA A 5 0.02 -4.99 -0.11
CA ALA A 5 -1.28 -5.35 -0.66
C ALA A 5 -1.65 -4.53 -1.89
N THR A 6 -2.50 -5.12 -2.73
CA THR A 6 -3.25 -4.43 -3.77
C THR A 6 -4.65 -4.10 -3.27
N PHE A 7 -5.13 -2.92 -3.61
CA PHE A 7 -6.43 -2.42 -3.19
C PHE A 7 -7.26 -1.97 -4.38
N HIS A 8 -8.55 -2.26 -4.33
CA HIS A 8 -9.52 -1.70 -5.25
C HIS A 8 -10.29 -0.57 -4.56
N GLN A 9 -10.42 0.56 -5.24
CA GLN A 9 -11.27 1.65 -4.77
C GLN A 9 -12.71 1.42 -5.24
N VAL A 10 -13.61 1.21 -4.29
CA VAL A 10 -15.05 1.03 -4.57
C VAL A 10 -15.69 2.39 -4.85
N SER A 11 -15.51 3.35 -3.92
CA SER A 11 -15.97 4.73 -4.09
C SER A 11 -15.30 5.63 -3.06
N GLY A 12 -14.95 6.87 -3.43
CA GLY A 12 -14.37 7.84 -2.49
C GLY A 12 -13.17 7.26 -1.73
N ASN A 13 -13.29 7.14 -0.40
CA ASN A 13 -12.25 6.55 0.45
C ASN A 13 -12.54 5.12 0.89
N ILE A 14 -13.50 4.45 0.25
CA ILE A 14 -13.87 3.06 0.52
C ILE A 14 -13.04 2.16 -0.40
N LEU A 15 -12.17 1.35 0.20
CA LEU A 15 -11.32 0.39 -0.51
C LEU A 15 -11.52 -1.02 0.05
N TYR A 16 -11.19 -2.02 -0.77
CA TYR A 16 -11.04 -3.40 -0.33
C TYR A 16 -9.69 -3.97 -0.77
N THR A 17 -9.17 -4.93 0.01
CA THR A 17 -7.94 -5.65 -0.32
C THR A 17 -8.23 -6.69 -1.38
N ARG A 18 -7.59 -6.60 -2.54
CA ARG A 18 -7.68 -7.62 -3.58
C ARG A 18 -6.76 -8.78 -3.26
N ASP A 19 -5.50 -8.48 -3.00
CA ASP A 19 -4.49 -9.47 -2.65
C ASP A 19 -3.47 -8.86 -1.68
N TYR A 20 -2.80 -9.71 -0.89
CA TYR A 20 -1.77 -9.28 0.03
C TYR A 20 -0.76 -10.38 0.34
N GLU A 21 0.45 -9.94 0.68
CA GLU A 21 1.53 -10.80 1.12
C GLU A 21 2.11 -10.31 2.45
N VAL A 22 2.45 -11.25 3.32
CA VAL A 22 3.14 -10.98 4.59
C VAL A 22 4.65 -10.99 4.32
N ILE A 23 5.31 -9.86 4.54
CA ILE A 23 6.77 -9.72 4.33
C ILE A 23 7.56 -9.86 5.63
N GLY A 24 6.91 -10.31 6.71
CA GLY A 24 7.53 -10.51 8.02
C GLY A 24 7.85 -9.21 8.74
N THR A 25 8.73 -9.27 9.72
CA THR A 25 9.14 -8.09 10.51
C THR A 25 10.35 -7.42 9.89
N VAL A 26 10.29 -6.09 9.75
CA VAL A 26 11.44 -5.24 9.38
C VAL A 26 11.80 -4.43 10.60
N THR A 27 12.96 -4.68 11.19
CA THR A 27 13.38 -3.95 12.40
C THR A 27 14.04 -2.62 12.03
N THR A 28 14.05 -1.68 12.97
CA THR A 28 14.60 -0.33 12.73
C THR A 28 16.06 -0.39 12.28
N GLY A 29 16.36 0.31 11.19
CA GLY A 29 17.71 0.38 10.61
C GLY A 29 18.01 -0.73 9.60
N GLU A 30 17.13 -1.73 9.45
CA GLU A 30 17.28 -2.74 8.41
C GLU A 30 16.81 -2.23 7.05
N VAL A 31 17.59 -2.57 6.02
CA VAL A 31 17.16 -2.50 4.63
C VAL A 31 16.96 -3.93 4.14
N ARG A 32 15.75 -4.21 3.66
CA ARG A 32 15.34 -5.54 3.20
C ARG A 32 14.70 -5.43 1.82
N THR A 33 14.92 -6.45 1.00
CA THR A 33 14.24 -6.64 -0.28
C THR A 33 13.40 -7.90 -0.17
N PHE A 34 12.13 -7.80 -0.57
CA PHE A 34 11.18 -8.91 -0.56
C PHE A 34 10.72 -9.19 -1.99
N THR A 35 10.59 -10.47 -2.32
CA THR A 35 9.88 -10.92 -3.52
C THR A 35 8.52 -11.42 -3.08
N VAL A 36 7.47 -10.85 -3.65
CA VAL A 36 6.07 -11.17 -3.34
C VAL A 36 5.34 -11.51 -4.62
N ASN A 37 4.28 -12.31 -4.51
CA ASN A 37 3.35 -12.56 -5.59
C ASN A 37 2.05 -11.83 -5.26
N LEU A 38 1.64 -10.87 -6.10
CA LEU A 38 0.42 -10.12 -5.88
C LEU A 38 -0.42 -10.15 -7.15
N GLU A 39 -1.69 -10.49 -7.02
CA GLU A 39 -2.68 -10.28 -8.06
C GLU A 39 -2.94 -8.77 -8.22
N VAL A 40 -2.63 -8.26 -9.42
CA VAL A 40 -2.82 -6.86 -9.80
C VAL A 40 -3.81 -6.77 -10.95
N LYS A 41 -4.79 -5.87 -10.84
CA LYS A 41 -5.68 -5.47 -11.93
C LYS A 41 -5.51 -3.99 -12.24
N LYS A 42 -5.84 -3.62 -13.48
CA LYS A 42 -5.83 -2.22 -13.91
C LYS A 42 -6.71 -1.39 -12.97
N GLY A 43 -6.14 -0.32 -12.43
CA GLY A 43 -6.82 0.59 -11.49
C GLY A 43 -6.68 0.21 -10.02
N ASP A 44 -5.99 -0.89 -9.69
CA ASP A 44 -5.64 -1.16 -8.30
C ASP A 44 -4.57 -0.19 -7.78
N PHE A 45 -4.65 0.11 -6.49
CA PHE A 45 -3.67 0.87 -5.73
C PHE A 45 -2.77 -0.07 -4.96
N ILE A 46 -1.53 0.33 -4.73
CA ILE A 46 -0.62 -0.39 -3.84
C ILE A 46 -0.62 0.25 -2.46
N GLY A 47 -0.60 -0.58 -1.42
CA GLY A 47 -0.47 -0.13 -0.05
C GLY A 47 0.31 -1.13 0.80
N LEU A 48 0.58 -0.75 2.04
CA LEU A 48 1.29 -1.59 2.99
C LEU A 48 0.82 -1.30 4.41
N TYR A 49 1.02 -2.28 5.28
CA TYR A 49 0.93 -2.14 6.72
C TYR A 49 2.32 -2.36 7.31
N ALA A 50 2.73 -1.49 8.23
CA ALA A 50 3.89 -1.69 9.07
C ALA A 50 3.46 -1.37 10.52
N PRO A 51 3.71 -2.26 11.49
CA PRO A 51 3.34 -2.02 12.88
C PRO A 51 4.15 -0.88 13.50
N ASP A 52 5.38 -0.70 13.03
CA ASP A 52 6.31 0.32 13.48
C ASP A 52 6.93 1.05 12.29
N GLY A 53 7.36 2.29 12.53
CA GLY A 53 7.96 3.16 11.53
C GLY A 53 6.95 4.01 10.77
N TYR A 54 7.45 4.83 9.85
CA TYR A 54 6.65 5.74 9.04
C TYR A 54 7.00 5.57 7.57
N LEU A 55 5.98 5.64 6.72
CA LEU A 55 6.22 5.83 5.30
C LEU A 55 6.72 7.24 5.07
N GLY A 56 7.94 7.34 4.54
CA GLY A 56 8.49 8.61 4.11
C GLY A 56 7.62 9.18 2.99
N ALA A 57 7.01 10.33 3.25
CA ALA A 57 6.37 11.14 2.20
C ALA A 57 7.44 12.10 1.64
N LYS A 58 7.75 11.99 0.36
CA LYS A 58 8.57 13.01 -0.33
C LYS A 58 7.65 14.08 -0.91
N GLU A 59 8.01 15.34 -0.67
CA GLU A 59 7.50 16.61 -1.23
C GLU A 59 5.97 16.83 -1.31
N LEU A 60 5.55 18.09 -1.16
CA LEU A 60 4.17 18.51 -1.36
C LEU A 60 3.84 18.57 -2.85
N GLY A 61 2.60 18.26 -3.24
CA GLY A 61 2.13 18.38 -4.63
C GLY A 61 1.63 17.08 -5.28
N TYR A 62 1.71 15.95 -4.58
CA TYR A 62 1.10 14.69 -5.02
C TYR A 62 -0.40 14.63 -4.75
N SER A 63 -1.10 13.70 -5.41
CA SER A 63 -2.56 13.56 -5.30
C SER A 63 -3.02 13.33 -3.86
N GLY A 64 -2.30 12.52 -3.09
CA GLY A 64 -2.63 12.17 -1.70
C GLY A 64 -2.49 10.67 -1.44
N VAL A 65 -2.74 10.27 -0.20
CA VAL A 65 -2.74 8.87 0.22
C VAL A 65 -3.96 8.55 1.07
N TRP A 66 -4.49 7.34 0.92
CA TRP A 66 -5.40 6.77 1.91
C TRP A 66 -4.61 6.18 3.07
N TYR A 67 -5.07 6.42 4.29
CA TYR A 67 -4.37 6.10 5.51
C TYR A 67 -5.32 5.63 6.61
N VAL A 68 -4.84 4.72 7.44
CA VAL A 68 -5.45 4.29 8.69
C VAL A 68 -4.35 3.89 9.67
N ASN A 69 -4.54 4.20 10.95
CA ASN A 69 -3.62 3.77 12.02
C ASN A 69 -4.07 2.42 12.61
N ALA A 70 -4.11 1.38 11.78
CA ALA A 70 -4.44 0.01 12.17
C ALA A 70 -4.06 -0.98 11.06
N ASP A 71 -3.90 -2.26 11.41
CA ASP A 71 -3.87 -3.33 10.41
C ASP A 71 -5.26 -3.51 9.80
N LYS A 72 -5.39 -3.19 8.50
CA LYS A 72 -6.61 -3.36 7.70
C LYS A 72 -6.34 -4.18 6.44
N ILE A 73 -5.35 -5.07 6.50
CA ILE A 73 -4.99 -5.97 5.40
C ILE A 73 -5.15 -7.41 5.89
N PRO A 74 -6.13 -8.19 5.38
CA PRO A 74 -7.11 -7.82 4.36
C PRO A 74 -8.29 -6.99 4.90
N CYS A 75 -9.02 -6.31 4.01
CA CYS A 75 -10.32 -5.71 4.27
C CYS A 75 -11.30 -5.93 3.11
N THR A 76 -12.61 -5.96 3.40
CA THR A 76 -13.66 -6.21 2.40
C THR A 76 -14.32 -4.94 1.87
N GLU A 77 -14.55 -3.94 2.71
CA GLU A 77 -14.91 -2.56 2.38
C GLU A 77 -14.60 -1.72 3.61
N TYR A 78 -13.60 -0.85 3.53
CA TYR A 78 -13.21 -0.02 4.66
C TYR A 78 -13.00 1.43 4.22
N THR A 79 -13.54 2.35 5.00
CA THR A 79 -13.36 3.78 4.79
C THR A 79 -12.04 4.24 5.42
N PHE A 80 -11.07 4.54 4.57
CA PHE A 80 -9.80 5.12 4.98
C PHE A 80 -9.91 6.64 5.15
N SER A 81 -9.02 7.21 5.95
CA SER A 81 -8.81 8.67 5.92
C SER A 81 -8.01 9.04 4.68
N TYR A 82 -8.21 10.24 4.16
CA TYR A 82 -7.44 10.74 3.02
C TYR A 82 -6.56 11.91 3.47
N ILE A 83 -5.27 11.82 3.14
CA ILE A 83 -4.32 12.89 3.40
C ILE A 83 -3.87 13.43 2.04
N ASN A 84 -4.19 14.69 1.76
CA ASN A 84 -3.80 15.36 0.53
C ASN A 84 -2.28 15.63 0.47
N ALA A 85 -1.77 15.95 -0.71
CA ALA A 85 -0.39 16.41 -0.92
C ALA A 85 0.71 15.46 -0.42
N ARG A 86 0.40 14.16 -0.25
CA ARG A 86 1.36 13.11 0.10
C ARG A 86 1.51 12.15 -1.07
N GLY A 87 2.75 11.77 -1.34
CA GLY A 87 3.10 10.73 -2.31
C GLY A 87 3.86 9.60 -1.64
N LEU A 88 3.60 8.38 -2.10
CA LEU A 88 4.46 7.23 -1.83
C LEU A 88 5.41 7.09 -3.03
N MET A 89 6.71 6.95 -2.75
CA MET A 89 7.67 6.65 -3.80
C MET A 89 7.60 5.15 -4.11
N LEU A 90 7.11 4.83 -5.30
CA LEU A 90 7.13 3.49 -5.85
C LEU A 90 7.94 3.53 -7.15
N PHE A 91 8.85 2.58 -7.30
CA PHE A 91 9.48 2.27 -8.59
C PHE A 91 9.06 0.87 -8.98
N GLY A 92 8.61 0.69 -10.23
CA GLY A 92 8.20 -0.60 -10.75
C GLY A 92 8.60 -0.73 -12.22
N SER A 93 8.91 -1.96 -12.62
CA SER A 93 9.02 -2.38 -14.01
C SER A 93 8.02 -3.52 -14.25
N GLY A 94 7.40 -3.57 -15.42
CA GLY A 94 6.45 -4.63 -15.77
C GLY A 94 6.58 -5.07 -17.22
N GLU A 95 6.31 -6.34 -17.48
CA GLU A 95 6.09 -6.85 -18.84
C GLU A 95 4.59 -6.95 -19.07
N GLY A 96 4.07 -6.23 -20.07
CA GLY A 96 2.68 -6.34 -20.46
C GLY A 96 2.43 -7.71 -21.09
N TYR A 97 1.48 -8.48 -20.54
CA TYR A 97 0.96 -9.64 -21.24
C TYR A 97 0.36 -9.19 -22.58
N LYS A 98 0.85 -9.77 -23.68
CA LYS A 98 0.37 -9.53 -25.05
C LYS A 98 -0.99 -10.18 -25.30
#